data_AF-A0A1M7A2J7-F1
#
_entry.id   AF-A0A1M7A2J7-F1
#
_cell.length_a   1.000
_cell.length_b   1.000
_cell.length_c   1.000
_cell.angle_alpha   90.00
_cell.angle_beta   90.00
_cell.angle_gamma   90.00
#
_symmetry.space_group_name_H-M   'P 1'
#
loop_
_entity.id
_entity.type
_entity.pdbx_description
1 polymer ?
#
loop_
_entity_poly.entity_id
_entity_poly.type
_entity_poly.pdbx_seq_one_letter_code
_entity_poly.pdbx_strand_id
1 'polypeptide(L)' 'MIGYVTIGTKDFDNTVKFYDALLVTMGIHRLWQPGHMAALPSSH' A
#
# COMPACT_ATOMS: atom_id res chain seq x y z
N MET A 1 11.24 -15.27 -4.56
CA MET A 1 11.12 -14.81 -3.16
C MET A 1 10.04 -13.74 -3.14
N ILE A 2 8.89 -13.99 -2.50
CA ILE A 2 7.86 -12.96 -2.32
C ILE A 2 8.26 -12.16 -1.08
N GLY A 3 8.89 -11.00 -1.30
CA GLY A 3 9.31 -10.09 -0.23
C GLY A 3 8.25 -9.04 0.04
N TYR A 4 8.22 -8.51 1.25
CA TYR A 4 7.46 -7.31 1.59
C TYR A 4 8.42 -6.22 2.05
N VAL A 5 8.03 -4.96 1.84
CA VAL A 5 8.81 -3.79 2.29
C VAL A 5 7.89 -2.94 3.16
N THR A 6 8.37 -2.60 4.36
CA THR A 6 7.67 -1.70 5.27
C THR A 6 8.22 -0.29 5.10
N ILE A 7 7.34 0.68 4.85
CA ILE A 7 7.71 2.09 4.70
C ILE A 7 7.00 2.89 5.80
N GLY A 8 7.76 3.67 6.56
CA GLY A 8 7.22 4.64 7.50
C GLY A 8 6.93 5.98 6.81
N THR A 9 5.82 6.61 7.17
CA THR A 9 5.44 7.94 6.66
C THR A 9 4.96 8.83 7.80
N LYS A 10 5.16 10.13 7.65
CA LYS A 10 4.65 11.15 8.58
C LYS A 10 3.17 11.46 8.31
N ASP A 11 2.70 11.23 7.10
CA ASP A 11 1.33 11.50 6.66
C ASP A 11 0.70 10.23 6.09
N PHE A 12 0.13 9.44 6.99
CA PHE A 12 -0.40 8.11 6.67
C PHE A 12 -1.53 8.17 5.65
N ASP A 13 -2.53 9.03 5.87
CA ASP A 13 -3.72 9.08 5.03
C ASP A 13 -3.40 9.48 3.60
N ASN A 14 -2.51 10.47 3.42
CA ASN A 14 -2.12 10.91 2.09
C ASN A 14 -1.26 9.86 1.38
N THR A 15 -0.33 9.25 2.10
CA THR A 15 0.55 8.20 1.55
C THR A 15 -0.27 6.99 1.09
N VAL A 16 -1.24 6.57 1.89
CA VAL A 16 -2.13 5.46 1.57
C VAL A 16 -2.97 5.78 0.32
N LYS A 17 -3.56 6.98 0.22
CA LYS A 17 -4.30 7.40 -0.98
C LYS A 17 -3.43 7.42 -2.23
N PHE A 18 -2.19 7.89 -2.10
CA PHE A 18 -1.22 7.91 -3.20
C PHE A 18 -0.93 6.50 -3.71
N TYR A 19 -0.57 5.57 -2.83
CA TYR A 19 -0.25 4.20 -3.24
C TYR A 19 -1.47 3.44 -3.76
N ASP A 20 -2.66 3.67 -3.20
CA ASP A 20 -3.89 3.11 -3.75
C ASP A 20 -4.13 3.60 -5.18
N ALA A 21 -4.06 4.91 -5.41
CA ALA A 21 -4.25 5.48 -6.73
C ALA A 21 -3.20 4.96 -7.72
N LEU A 22 -1.95 4.82 -7.30
CA LEU A 22 -0.87 4.28 -8.12
C LEU A 22 -1.10 2.81 -8.46
N LEU A 23 -1.34 1.97 -7.46
CA LEU A 23 -1.42 0.52 -7.65
C LEU A 23 -2.71 0.07 -8.33
N VAL A 24 -3.80 0.84 -8.21
CA VAL A 24 -5.03 0.57 -8.99
C VAL A 24 -4.78 0.65 -10.50
N THR A 25 -3.84 1.48 -10.95
CA THR A 25 -3.48 1.54 -12.39
C THR A 25 -2.84 0.25 -12.89
N MET A 26 -2.33 -0.58 -11.97
CA MET A 26 -1.73 -1.89 -12.24
C MET A 26 -2.69 -3.05 -11.92
N GLY A 27 -3.97 -2.76 -11.64
CA GLY A 27 -4.97 -3.76 -11.23
C GLY A 27 -4.76 -4.33 -9.83
N ILE A 28 -3.93 -3.66 -9.02
CA ILE A 28 -3.60 -4.07 -7.66
C ILE A 28 -4.50 -3.30 -6.69
N HIS A 29 -5.17 -4.04 -5.80
CA HIS A 29 -6.08 -3.49 -4.79
C HIS A 29 -5.56 -3.78 -3.39
N ARG A 30 -5.88 -2.87 -2.46
CA ARG A 30 -5.45 -2.97 -1.05
C ARG A 30 -5.89 -4.29 -0.41
N LEU A 31 -4.98 -4.91 0.35
CA LEU A 31 -5.25 -6.17 1.06
C LEU A 31 -5.96 -5.91 2.39
N TRP A 32 -5.44 -4.97 3.18
CA TRP A 32 -6.02 -4.61 4.48
C TRP A 32 -5.66 -3.17 4.91
N GLN A 33 -6.34 -2.65 5.95
CA GLN A 33 -5.96 -1.41 6.62
C GLN A 33 -6.38 -1.39 8.11
N PRO A 34 -5.61 -2.01 9.02
CA PRO A 34 -5.83 -1.86 10.46
C PRO A 34 -5.17 -0.57 10.99
N GLY A 35 -5.98 0.36 11.49
CA GLY A 35 -5.51 1.55 12.21
C GLY A 35 -4.48 2.37 11.43
N HIS A 36 -3.23 2.36 11.89
CA HIS A 36 -2.10 3.12 11.32
C HIS A 36 -1.23 2.30 10.35
N MET A 37 -1.72 1.17 9.85
CA MET A 37 -1.04 0.35 8.85
C MET A 37 -1.94 0.06 7.66
N ALA A 38 -1.35 0.01 6.47
CA ALA A 38 -2.01 -0.42 5.24
C ALA A 38 -1.10 -1.42 4.53
N ALA A 39 -1.68 -2.49 3.98
CA ALA A 39 -0.95 -3.48 3.20
C ALA A 39 -1.49 -3.52 1.78
N LEU A 40 -0.57 -3.47 0.83
CA LEU A 40 -0.83 -3.53 -0.59
C LEU A 40 -0.11 -4.77 -1.15
N PRO A 41 -0.72 -5.48 -2.12
CA PRO A 41 -0.03 -6.56 -2.83
C PRO A 41 1.11 -5.99 -3.67
N SER A 42 2.22 -6.72 -3.76
CA SER A 42 3.27 -6.46 -4.75
C SER A 42 2.97 -7.24 -6.03
N SER A 43 3.06 -6.60 -7.21
CA SER A 43 3.04 -7.31 -8.49
C SER A 43 4.25 -8.25 -8.58
N HIS A 44 3.99 -9.53 -8.81
CA HIS A 44 5.02 -10.49 -9.23
C HIS A 44 5.09 -10.57 -10.74
#